data_AF-B4JDD1-F1
#
_entry.id   AF-B4JDD1-F1
#
_cell.length_a   1.000
_cell.length_b   1.000
_cell.length_c   1.000
_cell.angle_alpha   90.00
_cell.angle_beta   90.00
_cell.angle_gamma   90.00
#
_symmetry.space_group_name_H-M   'P 1'
#
loop_
_entity.id
_entity.type
_entity.pdbx_description
1 polymer ?
#
loop_
_entity_poly.entity_id
_entity_poly.type
_entity_poly.pdbx_seq_one_letter_code
_entity_poly.pdbx_strand_id
1 'polypeptide(L)'
;MHKRDAIKAKQSTFKDLKIITVITDSDVMSIYKDVSKLCAIEKYLHMLYRPFVCHLRIGCSLDLKQLSKHLWNTRYEPQISSALIVRLSKPACSLKVYNSGYVSCQGYNYGGAAAGVQHFMAIIENLGYLPLLQQPIHNVSMLNSYNYY
;
A
#
# COMPACT_ATOMS: atom_id res chain seq x y z
N MET A 1 20.46 -36.25 22.47
CA MET A 1 21.60 -35.33 22.26
C MET A 1 21.77 -35.10 20.76
N HIS A 2 21.46 -33.97 20.12
CA HIS A 2 20.60 -32.85 20.47
C HIS A 2 20.08 -32.23 19.15
N LYS A 3 18.76 -32.19 18.92
CA LYS A 3 18.12 -31.42 17.82
C LYS A 3 18.34 -29.89 17.91
N ARG A 4 19.19 -29.43 18.84
CA ARG A 4 19.56 -28.04 19.09
C ARG A 4 20.72 -27.57 18.19
N ASP A 5 21.52 -28.50 17.64
CA ASP A 5 22.73 -28.15 16.90
C ASP A 5 22.46 -27.75 15.43
N ALA A 6 21.38 -28.27 14.82
CA ALA A 6 20.96 -27.88 13.48
C ALA A 6 20.29 -26.49 13.43
N ILE A 7 19.77 -26.00 14.57
CA ILE A 7 19.14 -24.67 14.68
C ILE A 7 20.22 -23.59 14.85
N LYS A 8 21.32 -23.90 15.55
CA LYS A 8 22.49 -23.01 15.67
C LYS A 8 23.26 -22.84 14.35
N ALA A 9 23.34 -23.87 13.51
CA ALA A 9 24.02 -23.79 12.21
C ALA A 9 23.24 -23.01 11.13
N LYS A 10 21.91 -22.88 11.27
CA LYS A 10 21.07 -22.02 10.40
C LYS A 10 20.90 -20.60 10.94
N GLN A 11 21.06 -20.39 12.25
CA GLN A 11 21.04 -19.07 12.87
C GLN A 11 22.37 -18.30 12.76
N SER A 12 23.46 -18.95 12.36
CA SER A 12 24.78 -18.33 12.20
C SER A 12 25.07 -17.73 10.83
N THR A 13 24.17 -17.85 9.85
CA THR A 13 24.38 -17.33 8.48
C THR A 13 23.63 -16.02 8.20
N PHE A 14 22.86 -15.52 9.18
CA PHE A 14 22.11 -14.27 9.07
C PHE A 14 22.60 -13.25 10.11
N LYS A 15 23.92 -13.06 10.18
CA LYS A 15 24.53 -11.93 10.89
C LYS A 15 25.08 -10.95 9.86
N ASP A 16 24.39 -9.83 9.74
CA ASP A 16 24.94 -8.51 9.46
C ASP A 16 26.06 -8.43 8.43
N LEU A 17 25.72 -8.60 7.16
CA LEU A 17 26.50 -7.99 6.07
C LEU A 17 25.85 -6.67 5.69
N LYS A 18 26.08 -5.66 6.53
CA LYS A 18 26.16 -4.26 6.09
C LYS A 18 27.39 -4.15 5.18
N ILE A 19 27.25 -4.56 3.92
CA ILE A 19 28.14 -4.12 2.86
C ILE A 19 27.27 -3.28 1.94
N ILE A 20 27.35 -1.96 2.09
CA ILE A 20 26.89 -1.05 1.06
C ILE A 20 27.99 -1.07 -0.01
N THR A 21 27.96 -2.06 -0.88
CA THR A 21 28.82 -2.10 -2.06
C THR A 21 28.25 -1.10 -3.04
N VAL A 22 29.01 -0.08 -3.42
CA VAL A 22 28.64 0.87 -4.47
C VAL A 22 28.33 0.09 -5.75
N ILE A 23 27.06 0.05 -6.17
CA ILE A 23 26.69 -0.61 -7.44
C ILE A 23 27.33 0.15 -8.59
N THR A 24 28.05 -0.57 -9.44
CA THR A 24 28.76 -0.01 -10.59
C THR A 24 27.96 -0.17 -11.88
N ASP A 25 28.27 0.61 -12.91
CA ASP A 25 27.60 0.51 -14.23
C ASP A 25 27.72 -0.90 -14.84
N SER A 26 28.80 -1.62 -14.53
CA SER A 26 28.96 -3.03 -14.94
C SER A 26 27.91 -3.96 -14.33
N ASP A 27 27.49 -3.70 -13.09
CA ASP A 27 26.46 -4.49 -12.42
C ASP A 27 25.09 -4.26 -13.06
N VAL A 28 24.80 -3.01 -13.43
CA VAL A 28 23.58 -2.63 -14.17
C VAL A 28 23.55 -3.28 -15.55
N MET A 29 24.68 -3.26 -16.27
CA MET A 29 24.77 -3.92 -17.59
C MET A 29 24.64 -5.43 -17.50
N SER A 30 24.96 -6.04 -16.36
CA SER A 30 24.79 -7.48 -16.14
C SER A 30 23.32 -7.92 -16.04
N ILE A 31 22.38 -7.00 -15.78
CA ILE A 31 20.93 -7.28 -15.78
C ILE A 31 20.47 -7.76 -17.15
N TYR A 32 20.99 -7.16 -18.24
CA TYR A 32 20.64 -7.58 -19.60
C TYR A 32 21.10 -9.00 -19.92
N LYS A 33 22.07 -9.53 -19.17
CA LYS A 33 22.56 -10.91 -19.29
C LYS A 33 21.85 -11.89 -18.36
N ASP A 34 21.39 -11.44 -17.20
CA ASP A 34 20.67 -12.26 -16.21
C ASP A 34 19.68 -11.41 -15.41
N VAL A 35 18.40 -11.53 -15.78
CA VAL A 35 17.28 -10.78 -15.19
C VAL A 35 17.07 -11.12 -13.71
N SER A 36 17.57 -12.27 -13.22
CA SER A 36 17.45 -12.68 -11.81
C SER A 36 18.14 -11.71 -10.85
N LYS A 37 19.12 -10.92 -11.35
CA LYS A 37 19.87 -9.92 -10.58
C LYS A 37 19.09 -8.63 -10.32
N LEU A 38 17.99 -8.41 -11.03
CA LEU A 38 17.15 -7.21 -10.90
C LEU A 38 16.66 -7.02 -9.46
N CYS A 39 16.25 -8.09 -8.79
CA CYS A 39 15.73 -8.03 -7.40
C CYS A 39 16.77 -7.50 -6.39
N ALA A 40 18.06 -7.77 -6.60
CA ALA A 40 19.13 -7.29 -5.71
C ALA A 40 19.40 -5.79 -5.93
N ILE A 41 19.32 -5.34 -7.19
CA ILE A 41 19.55 -3.95 -7.59
C ILE A 41 18.37 -3.06 -7.19
N GLU A 42 17.13 -3.54 -7.35
CA GLU A 42 15.93 -2.85 -6.84
C GLU A 42 15.99 -2.65 -5.32
N LYS A 43 16.47 -3.67 -4.58
CA LYS A 43 16.69 -3.57 -3.13
C LYS A 43 17.79 -2.57 -2.78
N TYR A 44 18.89 -2.57 -3.52
CA TYR A 44 20.01 -1.66 -3.28
C TYR A 44 19.68 -0.21 -3.58
N LEU A 45 19.06 0.06 -4.73
CA LEU A 45 18.68 1.40 -5.17
C LEU A 45 17.47 1.96 -4.41
N HIS A 46 16.94 1.21 -3.43
CA HIS A 46 15.66 1.46 -2.77
C HIS A 46 14.52 1.73 -3.79
N MET A 47 14.63 1.17 -4.99
CA MET A 47 13.68 1.32 -6.09
C MET A 47 12.53 0.30 -6.02
N LEU A 48 12.42 -0.44 -4.92
CA LEU A 48 11.21 -1.21 -4.64
C LEU A 48 10.06 -0.25 -4.38
N TYR A 49 9.35 0.14 -5.45
CA TYR A 49 8.06 0.81 -5.36
C TYR A 49 7.11 -0.08 -4.57
N ARG A 50 7.04 0.15 -3.26
CA ARG A 50 6.05 -0.46 -2.39
C ARG A 50 5.01 0.62 -2.11
N PRO A 51 3.81 0.53 -2.71
CA PRO A 51 2.78 1.48 -2.37
C PRO A 51 2.48 1.35 -0.87
N PHE A 52 2.43 2.49 -0.18
CA PHE A 52 1.99 2.52 1.21
C PHE A 52 0.48 2.26 1.23
N VAL A 53 0.06 1.20 1.91
CA VAL A 53 -1.36 0.88 2.07
C VAL A 53 -1.74 1.02 3.54
N CYS A 54 -2.82 1.73 3.81
CA CYS A 54 -3.43 1.77 5.14
C CYS A 54 -4.91 1.43 5.07
N HIS A 55 -5.39 0.79 6.13
CA HIS A 55 -6.78 0.41 6.29
C HIS A 55 -7.34 1.14 7.50
N LEU A 56 -8.51 1.73 7.33
CA LEU A 56 -9.21 2.45 8.39
C LEU A 56 -10.70 2.14 8.35
N ARG A 57 -11.35 2.38 9.48
CA ARG A 57 -12.80 2.37 9.57
C ARG A 57 -13.29 3.74 9.96
N ILE A 58 -14.24 4.22 9.18
CA ILE A 58 -14.97 5.44 9.42
C ILE A 58 -16.27 4.99 10.10
N GLY A 59 -16.55 5.53 11.28
CA GLY A 59 -17.68 5.14 12.14
C GLY A 59 -19.07 5.51 11.61
N CYS A 60 -19.25 5.62 10.30
CA CYS A 60 -20.52 5.94 9.65
C CYS A 60 -20.74 5.10 8.38
N SER A 61 -22.00 4.87 8.02
CA SER A 61 -22.37 4.24 6.74
C SER A 61 -22.29 5.27 5.60
N LEU A 62 -21.89 4.84 4.41
CA LEU A 62 -21.65 5.72 3.26
C LEU A 62 -22.50 5.33 2.05
N ASP A 63 -23.36 6.23 1.55
CA ASP A 63 -24.06 5.99 0.28
C ASP A 63 -23.09 6.16 -0.90
N LEU A 64 -22.55 5.04 -1.37
CA LEU A 64 -21.58 5.01 -2.46
C LEU A 64 -22.14 5.58 -3.77
N LYS A 65 -23.45 5.48 -4.01
CA LYS A 65 -24.11 6.02 -5.22
C LYS A 65 -24.26 7.53 -5.13
N GLN A 66 -24.50 8.06 -3.94
CA GLN A 66 -24.46 9.51 -3.72
C GLN A 66 -23.03 10.02 -3.87
N LEU A 67 -22.07 9.39 -3.20
CA LEU A 67 -20.66 9.79 -3.24
C LEU A 67 -20.09 9.76 -4.67
N SER A 68 -20.42 8.73 -5.48
CA SER A 68 -19.93 8.65 -6.86
C SER A 68 -20.40 9.79 -7.76
N LYS A 69 -21.53 10.43 -7.42
CA LYS A 69 -22.05 11.58 -8.17
C LYS A 69 -21.41 12.91 -7.77
N HIS A 70 -21.01 13.04 -6.52
CA HIS A 70 -20.45 14.29 -5.98
C HIS A 70 -18.92 14.35 -6.08
N LEU A 71 -18.27 13.19 -6.00
CA LEU A 71 -16.81 13.09 -6.06
C LEU A 71 -16.33 13.00 -7.51
N TRP A 72 -15.36 13.85 -7.85
CA TRP A 72 -14.66 13.79 -9.12
C TRP A 72 -13.69 12.60 -9.17
N ASN A 73 -13.42 12.07 -10.37
CA ASN A 73 -12.48 10.98 -10.60
C ASN A 73 -12.74 9.73 -9.74
N THR A 74 -14.02 9.34 -9.68
CA THR A 74 -14.46 8.12 -9.01
C THR A 74 -14.98 7.07 -9.99
N ARG A 75 -14.95 5.81 -9.56
CA ARG A 75 -15.56 4.68 -10.27
C ARG A 75 -16.39 3.85 -9.29
N TYR A 76 -17.68 3.73 -9.57
CA TYR A 76 -18.59 2.87 -8.83
C TYR A 76 -19.34 1.95 -9.78
N GLU A 77 -18.96 0.67 -9.76
CA GLU A 77 -19.51 -0.37 -10.63
C GLU A 77 -19.93 -1.54 -9.73
N PRO A 78 -21.10 -1.48 -9.07
CA PRO A 78 -21.53 -2.47 -8.08
C PRO A 78 -21.62 -3.90 -8.63
N GLN A 79 -21.72 -4.05 -9.96
CA GLN A 79 -21.69 -5.34 -10.64
C GLN A 79 -20.27 -5.96 -10.69
N ILE A 80 -19.22 -5.15 -10.59
CA ILE A 80 -17.81 -5.57 -10.63
C ILE A 80 -17.19 -5.53 -9.23
N SER A 81 -17.50 -4.52 -8.43
CA SER A 81 -17.03 -4.40 -7.05
C SER A 81 -18.01 -3.63 -6.19
N SER A 82 -18.21 -4.08 -4.94
CA SER A 82 -19.04 -3.41 -3.94
C SER A 82 -18.41 -2.12 -3.37
N ALA A 83 -17.25 -1.71 -3.88
CA ALA A 83 -16.52 -0.54 -3.41
C ALA A 83 -16.56 0.61 -4.42
N LEU A 84 -16.58 1.83 -3.89
CA LEU A 84 -16.30 3.05 -4.63
C LEU A 84 -14.78 3.25 -4.69
N ILE A 85 -14.24 3.37 -5.90
CA ILE A 85 -12.83 3.73 -6.11
C ILE A 85 -12.77 5.25 -6.26
N VAL A 86 -11.98 5.91 -5.42
CA VAL A 86 -11.74 7.35 -5.44
C VAL A 86 -10.26 7.59 -5.74
N ARG A 87 -9.93 8.42 -6.74
CA ARG A 87 -8.54 8.77 -7.07
C ARG A 87 -8.31 10.26 -6.84
N LEU A 88 -7.50 10.55 -5.83
CA LEU A 88 -7.08 11.92 -5.51
C LEU A 88 -5.77 12.24 -6.24
N SER A 89 -5.68 13.42 -6.85
CA SER A 89 -4.46 13.90 -7.50
C SER A 89 -3.55 14.67 -6.55
N LYS A 90 -4.12 15.37 -5.57
CA LYS A 90 -3.40 16.16 -4.56
C LYS A 90 -4.10 16.00 -3.20
N PRO A 91 -3.58 15.16 -2.29
CA PRO A 91 -2.41 14.28 -2.45
C PRO A 91 -2.67 13.12 -3.41
N ALA A 92 -1.61 12.59 -4.01
CA ALA A 92 -1.73 11.50 -4.97
C ALA A 92 -1.93 10.16 -4.24
N CYS A 93 -3.18 9.69 -4.21
CA CYS A 93 -3.55 8.42 -3.58
C CYS A 93 -4.85 7.86 -4.17
N SER A 94 -5.06 6.56 -4.02
CA SER A 94 -6.30 5.87 -4.39
C SER A 94 -6.98 5.33 -3.14
N LEU A 95 -8.27 5.58 -2.98
CA LEU A 95 -9.08 5.04 -1.90
C LEU A 95 -10.09 4.04 -2.45
N LYS A 96 -10.26 2.93 -1.75
CA LYS A 96 -11.32 1.95 -1.97
C LYS A 96 -12.26 2.01 -0.76
N VAL A 97 -13.45 2.55 -0.99
CA VAL A 97 -14.44 2.91 0.03
C VAL A 97 -15.62 1.96 -0.04
N TYR A 98 -16.04 1.43 1.11
CA TYR A 98 -17.16 0.51 1.20
C TYR A 98 -18.31 1.17 1.98
N ASN A 99 -19.56 0.74 1.70
CA ASN A 99 -20.75 1.28 2.37
C ASN A 99 -20.67 1.14 3.90
N SER A 100 -19.97 0.10 4.40
CA SER A 100 -19.75 -0.14 5.84
C SER A 100 -18.86 0.88 6.56
N GLY A 101 -18.32 1.88 5.84
CA GLY A 101 -17.34 2.83 6.37
C GLY A 101 -15.92 2.29 6.38
N TYR A 102 -15.68 1.06 5.93
CA TYR A 102 -14.31 0.55 5.73
C TYR A 102 -13.66 1.23 4.53
N VAL A 103 -12.40 1.67 4.70
CA VAL A 103 -11.62 2.32 3.64
C VAL A 103 -10.21 1.76 3.60
N SER A 104 -9.78 1.37 2.40
CA SER A 104 -8.38 1.09 2.09
C SER A 104 -7.81 2.27 1.30
N CYS A 105 -6.72 2.86 1.75
CA CYS A 105 -6.02 3.94 1.05
C CYS A 105 -4.64 3.45 0.61
N GLN A 106 -4.34 3.66 -0.67
CA GLN A 106 -3.05 3.37 -1.28
C GLN A 106 -2.41 4.69 -1.72
N GLY A 107 -1.25 5.01 -1.15
CA GLY A 107 -0.46 6.19 -1.48
C GLY A 107 1.00 5.85 -1.80
N TYR A 108 1.76 6.85 -2.24
CA TYR A 108 3.19 6.71 -2.54
C TYR A 108 4.07 6.67 -1.29
N ASN A 109 3.60 7.27 -0.20
CA ASN A 109 4.26 7.29 1.11
C ASN A 109 3.21 7.51 2.20
N TYR A 110 3.62 7.37 3.47
CA TYR A 110 2.76 7.59 4.63
C TYR A 110 2.07 8.96 4.61
N GLY A 111 2.82 10.03 4.35
CA GLY A 111 2.31 11.40 4.36
C GLY A 111 1.21 11.63 3.32
N GLY A 112 1.41 11.12 2.10
CA GLY A 112 0.42 11.18 1.02
C GLY A 112 -0.84 10.38 1.32
N ALA A 113 -0.70 9.18 1.88
CA ALA A 113 -1.85 8.38 2.30
C ALA A 113 -2.62 9.03 3.47
N ALA A 114 -1.89 9.51 4.49
CA ALA A 114 -2.49 10.20 5.63
C ALA A 114 -3.24 11.47 5.18
N ALA A 115 -2.59 12.33 4.39
CA ALA A 115 -3.24 13.51 3.83
C ALA A 115 -4.43 13.14 2.94
N GLY A 116 -4.37 12.04 2.20
CA GLY A 116 -5.45 11.57 1.33
C GLY A 116 -6.67 11.12 2.11
N VAL A 117 -6.46 10.39 3.20
CA VAL A 117 -7.53 10.00 4.13
C VAL A 117 -8.15 11.24 4.77
N GLN A 118 -7.35 12.19 5.27
CA GLN A 118 -7.84 13.43 5.87
C GLN A 118 -8.65 14.27 4.86
N HIS A 119 -8.16 14.38 3.62
CA HIS A 119 -8.88 15.07 2.56
C HIS A 119 -10.21 14.39 2.25
N PHE A 120 -10.23 13.05 2.20
CA PHE A 120 -11.46 12.30 2.00
C PHE A 120 -12.46 12.49 3.15
N MET A 121 -12.01 12.50 4.41
CA MET A 121 -12.86 12.79 5.58
C MET A 121 -13.53 14.17 5.45
N ALA A 122 -12.75 15.20 5.12
CA ALA A 122 -13.28 16.55 4.96
C ALA A 122 -14.32 16.65 3.84
N ILE A 123 -14.14 15.92 2.73
CA ILE A 123 -15.13 15.92 1.64
C ILE A 123 -16.45 15.29 2.10
N ILE A 124 -16.39 14.13 2.76
CA ILE A 124 -17.64 13.47 3.19
C ILE A 124 -18.32 14.24 4.34
N GLU A 125 -17.58 14.94 5.19
CA GLU A 125 -18.13 15.89 6.16
C GLU A 125 -18.94 17.00 5.48
N ASN A 126 -18.37 17.61 4.42
CA ASN A 126 -19.07 18.63 3.64
C ASN A 126 -20.31 18.10 2.91
N LEU A 127 -20.39 16.79 2.67
CA LEU A 127 -21.56 16.11 2.09
C LEU A 127 -22.60 15.70 3.14
N GLY A 128 -22.38 16.03 4.42
CA GLY A 128 -23.32 15.78 5.51
C GLY A 128 -23.10 14.47 6.27
N TYR A 129 -21.99 13.76 6.00
CA TYR A 129 -21.60 12.58 6.80
C TYR A 129 -20.90 13.03 8.09
N LEU A 130 -20.96 12.21 9.13
CA LEU A 130 -20.24 12.44 10.39
C LEU A 130 -19.17 11.35 10.58
N PRO A 131 -18.05 11.43 9.84
CA PRO A 131 -17.01 10.43 9.95
C PRO A 131 -16.31 10.50 11.30
N LEU A 132 -16.13 9.34 11.92
CA LEU A 132 -15.30 9.19 13.12
C LEU A 132 -14.21 8.17 12.81
N LEU A 133 -12.94 8.57 12.93
CA LEU A 133 -11.83 7.65 12.70
C LEU A 133 -11.76 6.64 13.84
N GLN A 134 -12.19 5.41 13.58
CA GLN A 134 -12.03 4.30 14.51
C GLN A 134 -10.65 3.68 14.25
N GLN A 135 -9.70 3.95 15.15
CA GLN A 135 -8.29 3.52 15.19
C GLN A 135 -7.70 3.07 13.85
N PRO A 136 -6.82 3.87 13.21
CA PRO A 136 -6.18 3.45 11.97
C PRO A 136 -5.39 2.16 12.23
N ILE A 137 -5.71 1.09 11.53
CA ILE A 137 -4.90 -0.14 11.59
C ILE A 137 -3.68 0.12 10.71
N HIS A 138 -2.63 0.64 11.33
CA HIS A 138 -1.33 0.77 10.70
C HIS A 138 -0.64 -0.60 10.73
N ASN A 139 -0.91 -1.44 9.73
CA ASN A 139 0.04 -2.50 9.38
C ASN A 139 -0.06 -2.97 7.93
N VAL A 140 1.02 -2.65 7.20
CA VAL A 140 1.85 -3.52 6.34
C VAL A 140 1.15 -4.62 5.56
N SER A 141 1.25 -4.54 4.23
CA SER A 141 1.61 -5.68 3.39
C SER A 141 2.26 -5.20 2.10
N MET A 142 3.50 -5.67 1.88
CA MET A 142 3.99 -5.90 0.53
C MET A 142 2.87 -6.62 -0.22
N LEU A 143 2.45 -6.09 -1.37
CA LEU A 143 1.65 -6.86 -2.32
C LEU A 143 2.47 -8.10 -2.68
N ASN A 144 2.28 -9.19 -1.94
CA ASN A 144 2.49 -10.49 -2.51
C ASN A 144 1.47 -10.58 -3.64
N SER A 145 2.03 -10.70 -4.83
CA SER A 145 1.42 -11.21 -6.04
C SER A 145 0.39 -12.30 -5.73
N TYR A 146 -0.60 -12.40 -6.60
CA TYR A 146 -1.67 -13.40 -6.73
C TYR A 146 -3.07 -12.91 -6.36
N ASN A 147 -3.92 -12.97 -7.39
CA ASN A 147 -5.36 -12.75 -7.46
C ASN A 147 -5.82 -11.33 -7.85
N TYR A 148 -5.56 -11.01 -9.13
CA TYR A 148 -6.62 -10.50 -10.00
C TYR A 148 -6.80 -11.53 -11.13
N TYR A 149 -8.07 -11.89 -11.36
CA TYR A 149 -8.63 -13.05 -12.07
C TYR A 149 -8.64 -14.35 -11.28
#